data_AF-A0A7J9JG06-F1
#
_entry.id   AF-A0A7J9JG06-F1
#
_cell.length_a   1.000
_cell.length_b   1.000
_cell.length_c   1.000
_cell.angle_alpha   90.00
_cell.angle_beta   90.00
_cell.angle_gamma   90.00
#
_symmetry.space_group_name_H-M   'P 1'
#
loop_
_entity.id
_entity.type
_entity.pdbx_description
1 polymer ?
#
loop_
_entity_poly.entity_id
_entity_poly.type
_entity_poly.pdbx_seq_one_letter_code
_entity_poly.pdbx_strand_id
1 'polypeptide(L)'
;TDDVLPSLEDQGVRQLYPKGPNIDFKKELRSLNRELQLHILELADVLVERPSQYARQVEEISLIFKNLHHLLNSLRPHQARATLIHILELQIQRRKEALEDIKRGNFYSRECRRVHVPFTGDKGHSSQNSHKEARRSTKTTQGIARDLRWTVAFR
;
A
#
# COMPACT_ATOMS: atom_id res chain seq x y z
N THR A 1 4.29 -21.15 -5.43
CA THR A 1 3.67 -20.92 -6.75
C THR A 1 4.14 -19.57 -7.21
N ASP A 2 5.04 -19.50 -8.18
CA ASP A 2 5.50 -18.24 -8.72
C ASP A 2 4.30 -17.51 -9.36
N ASP A 3 3.86 -16.41 -8.72
CA ASP A 3 2.84 -15.51 -9.23
C ASP A 3 3.41 -14.70 -10.42
N VAL A 4 3.79 -15.40 -11.48
CA VAL A 4 4.17 -14.79 -12.75
C VAL A 4 2.88 -14.37 -13.44
N LEU A 5 2.70 -13.06 -13.60
CA LEU A 5 1.59 -12.52 -14.38
C LEU A 5 1.69 -13.05 -15.82
N PRO A 6 0.58 -13.58 -16.39
CA PRO A 6 0.55 -13.93 -17.79
C PRO A 6 0.85 -12.70 -18.63
N SER A 7 1.68 -12.86 -19.66
CA SER A 7 2.12 -11.72 -20.46
C SER A 7 0.95 -11.10 -21.22
N LEU A 8 1.06 -9.82 -21.59
CA LEU A 8 0.04 -9.15 -22.40
C LEU A 8 -0.16 -9.84 -23.76
N GLU A 9 0.89 -10.43 -24.31
CA GLU A 9 0.84 -11.15 -25.59
C GLU A 9 0.08 -12.47 -25.48
N ASP A 10 0.19 -13.18 -24.35
CA ASP A 10 -0.60 -14.38 -24.06
C ASP A 10 -2.10 -14.07 -23.92
N GLN A 11 -2.43 -12.80 -23.61
CA GLN A 11 -3.80 -12.31 -23.52
C GLN A 11 -4.31 -11.72 -24.85
N GLY A 12 -3.49 -11.77 -25.92
CA GLY A 12 -3.82 -11.18 -27.22
C GLY A 12 -3.86 -9.65 -27.21
N VAL A 13 -3.19 -9.01 -26.24
CA VAL A 13 -3.19 -7.56 -26.04
C VAL A 13 -1.83 -6.99 -26.47
N ARG A 14 -1.85 -5.98 -27.34
CA ARG A 14 -0.63 -5.26 -27.72
C ARG A 14 -0.06 -4.52 -26.51
N GLN A 15 1.20 -4.80 -26.20
CA GLN A 15 1.93 -4.10 -25.17
C GLN A 15 2.36 -2.70 -25.66
N LEU A 16 2.00 -1.66 -24.91
CA LEU A 16 2.26 -0.25 -25.27
C LEU A 16 3.52 0.35 -24.61
N TYR A 17 4.15 -0.37 -23.68
CA TYR A 17 5.35 0.07 -22.96
C TYR A 17 6.54 -0.86 -23.23
N PRO A 18 7.79 -0.39 -23.12
CA PRO A 18 8.96 -1.19 -23.48
C PRO A 18 9.09 -2.45 -22.64
N LYS A 19 9.43 -3.57 -23.30
CA LYS A 19 9.82 -4.83 -22.64
C LYS A 19 11.28 -4.74 -22.22
N GLY A 20 11.54 -4.60 -20.93
CA GLY A 20 12.91 -4.57 -20.41
C GLY A 20 12.98 -4.89 -18.92
N PRO A 21 14.16 -5.25 -18.41
CA PRO A 21 14.36 -5.54 -16.99
C PRO A 21 14.33 -4.29 -16.09
N ASN A 22 14.44 -3.08 -16.66
CA ASN A 22 14.46 -1.82 -15.93
C ASN A 22 13.33 -0.88 -16.38
N ILE A 23 12.09 -1.31 -16.17
CA ILE A 23 10.91 -0.49 -16.49
C ILE A 23 10.71 0.52 -15.37
N ASP A 24 10.74 1.81 -15.71
CA ASP A 24 10.29 2.87 -14.81
C ASP A 24 8.76 2.90 -14.78
N PHE A 25 8.17 2.11 -13.88
CA PHE A 25 6.71 1.99 -13.72
C PHE A 25 6.02 3.35 -13.58
N LYS A 26 6.63 4.32 -12.89
CA LYS A 26 6.03 5.64 -12.65
C LYS A 26 5.96 6.45 -13.95
N LYS A 27 7.02 6.38 -14.76
CA LYS A 27 7.06 7.04 -16.07
C LYS A 27 6.05 6.41 -17.02
N GLU A 28 6.03 5.08 -17.12
CA GLU A 28 5.15 4.36 -18.05
C GLU A 28 3.66 4.52 -17.69
N LEU A 29 3.31 4.39 -16.40
CA LEU A 29 1.93 4.63 -15.94
C LEU A 29 1.47 6.07 -16.25
N ARG A 30 2.36 7.05 -16.10
CA ARG A 30 2.04 8.45 -16.46
C ARG A 30 1.89 8.62 -17.96
N SER A 31 2.71 7.95 -18.76
CA SER A 31 2.62 7.98 -20.22
C SER A 31 1.27 7.42 -20.70
N LEU A 32 0.91 6.21 -20.25
CA LEU A 32 -0.36 5.59 -20.59
C LEU A 32 -1.57 6.38 -20.10
N ASN A 33 -1.47 7.04 -18.94
CA ASN A 33 -2.56 7.89 -18.45
C ASN A 33 -2.75 9.14 -19.33
N ARG A 34 -1.66 9.74 -19.82
CA ARG A 34 -1.77 10.84 -20.80
C ARG A 34 -2.39 10.35 -22.11
N GLU A 35 -1.97 9.20 -22.60
CA GLU A 35 -2.53 8.56 -23.80
C GLU A 35 -4.02 8.26 -23.64
N LEU A 36 -4.43 7.76 -22.47
CA LEU A 36 -5.84 7.54 -22.12
C LEU A 36 -6.65 8.83 -22.15
N GLN A 37 -6.11 9.92 -21.57
CA GLN A 37 -6.79 11.22 -21.56
C GLN A 37 -7.00 11.76 -22.98
N LEU A 38 -6.00 11.60 -23.85
CA LEU A 38 -6.13 11.98 -25.27
C LEU A 38 -7.25 11.19 -25.96
N HIS A 39 -7.30 9.87 -25.78
CA HIS A 39 -8.36 9.04 -26.38
C HIS A 39 -9.75 9.37 -25.85
N ILE A 40 -9.87 9.79 -24.58
CA ILE A 40 -11.15 10.25 -24.03
C ILE A 40 -11.60 11.57 -24.69
N LEU A 41 -10.66 12.49 -24.95
CA LEU A 41 -10.97 13.72 -25.68
C LEU A 41 -11.38 13.43 -27.13
N GLU A 42 -10.63 12.56 -27.82
CA GLU A 42 -10.98 12.13 -29.18
C GLU A 42 -12.35 11.43 -29.23
N LEU A 43 -12.69 10.64 -28.20
CA LEU A 43 -14.01 10.05 -28.09
C LEU A 43 -15.09 11.13 -27.96
N ALA A 44 -14.85 12.18 -27.18
CA ALA A 44 -15.79 13.29 -27.07
C ALA A 44 -16.02 13.99 -28.43
N ASP A 45 -14.94 14.21 -29.19
CA ASP A 45 -15.01 14.80 -30.53
C ASP A 45 -15.77 13.88 -31.52
N VAL A 46 -15.48 12.57 -31.50
CA VAL A 46 -16.16 11.58 -32.35
C VAL A 46 -17.65 11.50 -32.03
N LEU A 47 -18.04 11.59 -30.76
CA LEU A 47 -19.45 11.58 -30.38
C LEU A 47 -20.22 12.80 -30.90
N VAL A 48 -19.54 13.95 -31.06
CA VAL A 48 -20.14 15.18 -31.60
C VAL A 48 -20.18 15.14 -33.14
N GLU A 49 -19.09 14.75 -33.81
CA GLU A 49 -19.01 14.80 -35.26
C GLU A 49 -19.57 13.56 -35.97
N ARG A 50 -19.26 12.36 -35.45
CA ARG A 50 -19.52 11.07 -36.12
C ARG A 50 -19.81 9.96 -35.10
N PRO A 51 -20.99 9.98 -34.48
CA PRO A 51 -21.32 9.06 -33.39
C PRO A 51 -21.31 7.59 -33.81
N SER A 52 -21.33 7.25 -35.10
CA SER A 52 -21.23 5.86 -35.59
C SER A 52 -19.84 5.23 -35.42
N GLN A 53 -18.79 6.03 -35.18
CA GLN A 53 -17.40 5.56 -35.10
C GLN A 53 -16.89 5.36 -33.67
N TYR A 54 -17.73 5.61 -32.66
CA TYR A 54 -17.34 5.54 -31.24
C TYR A 54 -16.72 4.18 -30.82
N ALA A 55 -17.18 3.08 -31.42
CA ALA A 55 -16.76 1.74 -31.07
C ALA A 55 -15.24 1.55 -31.18
N ARG A 56 -14.62 2.12 -32.23
CA ARG A 56 -13.18 2.04 -32.44
C ARG A 56 -12.39 2.75 -31.34
N GLN A 57 -12.84 3.95 -30.94
CA GLN A 57 -12.21 4.72 -29.87
C GLN A 57 -12.35 4.01 -28.52
N VAL A 58 -13.49 3.37 -28.26
CA VAL A 58 -13.71 2.58 -27.05
C VAL A 58 -12.81 1.33 -27.00
N GLU A 59 -12.54 0.71 -28.14
CA GLU A 59 -11.58 -0.41 -28.24
C GLU A 59 -10.16 0.03 -27.88
N GLU A 60 -9.70 1.17 -28.40
CA GLU A 60 -8.38 1.73 -28.07
C GLU A 60 -8.28 2.11 -26.58
N ILE A 61 -9.33 2.73 -26.02
CA ILE A 61 -9.42 3.01 -24.58
C ILE A 61 -9.31 1.71 -23.77
N SER A 62 -10.01 0.66 -24.19
CA SER A 62 -9.97 -0.65 -23.54
C SER A 62 -8.57 -1.28 -23.61
N LEU A 63 -7.86 -1.10 -24.72
CA LEU A 63 -6.47 -1.54 -24.89
C LEU A 63 -5.54 -0.84 -23.89
N ILE A 64 -5.67 0.48 -23.73
CA ILE A 64 -4.86 1.26 -22.78
C ILE A 64 -5.14 0.82 -21.34
N PHE A 65 -6.42 0.57 -20.99
CA PHE A 65 -6.78 0.07 -19.66
C PHE A 65 -6.17 -1.30 -19.36
N LYS A 66 -6.19 -2.24 -20.31
CA LYS A 66 -5.55 -3.56 -20.14
C LYS A 66 -4.04 -3.42 -19.89
N ASN A 67 -3.37 -2.54 -20.62
CA ASN A 67 -1.95 -2.25 -20.44
C ASN A 67 -1.65 -1.63 -19.05
N LEU A 68 -2.45 -0.66 -18.64
CA LEU A 68 -2.31 0.00 -17.34
C LEU A 68 -2.55 -0.97 -16.18
N HIS A 69 -3.57 -1.81 -16.30
CA HIS A 69 -3.88 -2.84 -15.32
C HIS A 69 -2.73 -3.86 -15.19
N HIS A 70 -2.14 -4.28 -16.31
CA HIS A 70 -0.99 -5.16 -16.28
C HIS A 70 0.22 -4.52 -15.58
N LEU A 71 0.55 -3.26 -15.88
CA LEU A 71 1.64 -2.55 -15.18
C LEU A 71 1.40 -2.44 -13.66
N LEU A 72 0.17 -2.14 -13.25
CA LEU A 72 -0.18 -2.11 -11.82
C LEU A 72 -0.02 -3.48 -11.17
N ASN A 73 -0.42 -4.54 -11.87
CA ASN A 73 -0.27 -5.89 -11.36
C ASN A 73 1.19 -6.28 -11.19
N SER A 74 2.06 -5.87 -12.11
CA SER A 74 3.51 -6.07 -12.00
C SER A 74 4.14 -5.32 -10.83
N LEU A 75 3.49 -4.27 -10.31
CA LEU A 75 3.96 -3.53 -9.14
C LEU A 75 3.59 -4.20 -7.81
N ARG A 76 2.64 -5.16 -7.79
CA ARG A 76 2.16 -5.82 -6.56
C ARG A 76 3.28 -6.46 -5.73
N PRO A 77 4.26 -7.19 -6.32
CA PRO A 77 5.36 -7.77 -5.53
C PRO A 77 6.23 -6.70 -4.86
N HIS A 78 6.43 -5.55 -5.51
CA HIS A 78 7.17 -4.43 -4.91
C HIS A 78 6.40 -3.80 -3.76
N GLN A 79 5.07 -3.62 -3.91
CA GLN A 79 4.20 -3.15 -2.84
C GLN A 79 4.26 -4.09 -1.64
N ALA A 80 4.10 -5.40 -1.84
CA ALA A 80 4.14 -6.39 -0.76
C ALA A 80 5.47 -6.32 0.03
N ARG A 81 6.60 -6.13 -0.66
CA ARG A 81 7.91 -5.93 -0.03
C ARG A 81 7.96 -4.64 0.79
N ALA A 82 7.50 -3.52 0.22
CA ALA A 82 7.46 -2.24 0.93
C ALA A 82 6.57 -2.30 2.18
N THR A 83 5.40 -2.93 2.08
CA THR A 83 4.50 -3.17 3.20
C THR A 83 5.17 -4.03 4.28
N LEU A 84 5.87 -5.10 3.89
CA LEU A 84 6.61 -5.96 4.82
C LEU A 84 7.71 -5.18 5.55
N ILE A 85 8.51 -4.39 4.83
CA ILE A 85 9.55 -3.54 5.41
C ILE A 85 8.92 -2.60 6.45
N HIS A 86 7.84 -1.91 6.08
CA HIS A 86 7.16 -0.99 6.99
C HIS A 86 6.64 -1.67 8.26
N ILE A 87 6.09 -2.89 8.14
CA ILE A 87 5.64 -3.67 9.29
C ILE A 87 6.83 -4.01 10.20
N LEU A 88 7.96 -4.43 9.63
CA LEU A 88 9.16 -4.79 10.39
C LEU A 88 9.76 -3.57 11.11
N GLU A 89 9.82 -2.41 10.46
CA GLU A 89 10.24 -1.15 11.08
C GLU A 89 9.37 -0.80 12.29
N LEU A 90 8.05 -0.95 12.15
CA LEU A 90 7.11 -0.73 13.25
C LEU A 90 7.31 -1.71 14.40
N GLN A 91 7.59 -2.99 14.11
CA GLN A 91 7.90 -3.98 15.13
C GLN A 91 9.17 -3.64 15.90
N ILE A 92 10.22 -3.19 15.20
CA ILE A 92 11.47 -2.75 15.82
C ILE A 92 11.21 -1.56 16.73
N GLN A 93 10.44 -0.58 16.27
CA GLN A 93 10.14 0.62 17.04
C GLN A 93 9.37 0.29 18.32
N ARG A 94 8.34 -0.55 18.25
CA ARG A 94 7.58 -1.02 19.43
C ARG A 94 8.47 -1.74 20.44
N ARG A 95 9.40 -2.59 19.98
CA ARG A 95 10.34 -3.29 20.88
C ARG A 95 11.29 -2.32 21.57
N LYS A 96 11.78 -1.29 20.86
CA LYS A 96 12.61 -0.25 21.48
C LYS A 96 11.85 0.52 22.55
N GLU A 97 10.61 0.92 22.27
CA GLU A 97 9.74 1.60 23.24
C GLU A 97 9.51 0.74 24.49
N ALA A 98 9.17 -0.54 24.32
CA ALA A 98 8.99 -1.47 25.44
C ALA A 98 10.27 -1.65 26.27
N LEU A 99 11.44 -1.70 25.65
CA LEU A 99 12.72 -1.78 26.37
C LEU A 99 12.99 -0.52 27.20
N GLU A 100 12.71 0.66 26.66
CA GLU A 100 12.86 1.91 27.39
C GLU A 100 11.87 2.00 28.56
N ASP A 101 10.64 1.52 28.40
CA ASP A 101 9.66 1.46 29.48
C ASP A 101 10.08 0.48 30.59
N ILE A 102 10.63 -0.69 30.24
CA ILE A 102 11.19 -1.64 31.21
C ILE A 102 12.40 -1.03 31.94
N LYS A 103 13.33 -0.38 31.23
CA LYS A 103 14.47 0.30 31.85
C LYS A 103 14.00 1.36 32.84
N ARG A 104 12.98 2.15 32.46
CA ARG A 104 12.40 3.17 33.31
C ARG A 104 11.75 2.55 34.56
N GLY A 105 10.96 1.49 34.40
CA GLY A 105 10.38 0.74 35.52
C GLY A 105 11.44 0.16 36.47
N ASN A 106 12.52 -0.41 35.92
CA ASN A 106 13.64 -0.92 36.72
C ASN A 106 14.38 0.19 37.46
N PHE A 107 14.54 1.36 36.85
CA PHE A 107 15.13 2.53 37.52
C PHE A 107 14.27 2.95 38.71
N TYR A 108 12.95 3.12 38.52
CA TYR A 108 12.04 3.44 39.63
C TYR A 108 12.06 2.38 40.73
N SER A 109 12.04 1.08 40.37
CA SER A 109 12.07 -0.01 41.36
C SER A 109 13.37 -0.03 42.17
N ARG A 110 14.52 0.27 41.53
CA ARG A 110 15.81 0.41 42.23
C ARG A 110 15.81 1.63 43.15
N GLU A 111 15.26 2.75 42.71
CA GLU A 111 15.17 3.98 43.50
C GLU A 111 14.28 3.79 44.74
N CYS A 112 13.10 3.19 44.59
CA CYS A 112 12.22 2.82 45.70
C CYS A 112 12.81 1.76 46.65
N ARG A 113 13.83 1.01 46.23
CA ARG A 113 14.57 0.10 47.13
C ARG A 113 15.66 0.82 47.91
N ARG A 114 16.20 1.90 47.34
CA ARG A 114 17.29 2.70 47.90
C ARG A 114 16.78 3.66 48.98
N VAL A 115 15.62 4.24 48.74
CA VAL A 115 14.87 5.03 49.72
C VAL A 115 13.92 4.02 50.38
N HIS A 116 14.06 3.70 51.67
CA HIS A 116 13.10 2.84 52.37
C HIS A 116 11.75 3.59 52.49
N VAL A 117 11.00 3.68 51.40
CA VAL A 117 9.69 4.32 51.36
C VAL A 117 8.66 3.24 51.67
N PRO A 118 7.81 3.41 52.70
CA PRO A 118 6.74 2.46 52.98
C PRO A 118 5.88 2.33 51.72
N PHE A 119 5.52 1.11 51.36
CA PHE A 119 4.61 0.85 50.24
C PHE A 119 3.22 1.39 50.60
N THR A 120 2.99 2.69 50.39
CA THR A 120 1.65 3.27 50.38
C THR A 120 1.06 2.88 49.03
N GLY A 121 0.19 1.86 49.04
CA GLY A 121 -0.49 1.39 47.85
C GLY A 121 -1.28 2.52 47.21
N ASP A 122 -0.69 3.15 46.19
CA ASP A 122 -1.39 4.13 45.39
C ASP A 122 -2.05 3.44 44.20
N LYS A 123 -3.36 3.64 44.10
CA LYS A 123 -4.22 2.98 43.14
C LYS A 123 -3.99 3.60 41.77
N GLY A 124 -3.59 2.75 40.82
CA GLY A 124 -4.11 2.75 39.47
C GLY A 124 -3.86 4.00 38.62
N HIS A 125 -2.69 4.08 38.00
CA HIS A 125 -2.48 4.81 36.75
C HIS A 125 -1.79 3.90 35.73
N SER A 126 -2.42 2.77 35.39
CA SER A 126 -1.92 1.86 34.34
C SER A 126 -2.96 1.47 33.30
N SER A 127 -4.23 1.89 33.45
CA SER A 127 -5.30 1.41 32.56
C SER A 127 -5.52 2.23 31.28
N GLN A 128 -4.89 3.41 31.13
CA GLN A 128 -5.09 4.27 29.96
C GLN A 128 -4.09 4.05 28.81
N ASN A 129 -2.87 3.55 29.09
CA ASN A 129 -1.89 3.29 28.02
C ASN A 129 -2.25 2.06 27.19
N SER A 130 -2.75 1.00 27.82
CA SER A 130 -3.19 -0.23 27.13
C SER A 130 -4.29 0.06 26.10
N HIS A 131 -5.23 0.95 26.42
CA HIS A 131 -6.33 1.34 25.54
C HIS A 131 -5.89 2.25 24.38
N LYS A 132 -4.92 3.16 24.61
CA LYS A 132 -4.33 4.00 23.55
C LYS A 132 -3.47 3.19 22.60
N GLU A 133 -2.71 2.24 23.13
CA GLU A 133 -1.81 1.38 22.37
C GLU A 133 -2.59 0.35 21.53
N ALA A 134 -3.67 -0.22 22.09
CA ALA A 134 -4.63 -1.01 21.33
C ALA A 134 -5.27 -0.22 20.18
N ARG A 135 -5.68 1.05 20.42
CA ARG A 135 -6.25 1.92 19.38
C ARG A 135 -5.24 2.33 18.30
N ARG A 136 -3.96 2.48 18.65
CA ARG A 136 -2.89 2.80 17.69
C ARG A 136 -2.54 1.58 16.84
N SER A 137 -2.51 0.39 17.45
CA SER A 137 -2.33 -0.87 16.73
C SER A 137 -3.51 -1.15 15.79
N THR A 138 -4.76 -0.98 16.21
CA THR A 138 -5.93 -1.24 15.34
C THR A 138 -6.04 -0.30 14.15
N LYS A 139 -5.69 0.98 14.30
CA LYS A 139 -5.65 1.94 13.18
C LYS A 139 -4.58 1.58 12.15
N THR A 140 -3.40 1.16 12.58
CA THR A 140 -2.34 0.71 11.68
C THR A 140 -2.70 -0.60 10.99
N THR A 141 -3.28 -1.57 11.72
CA THR A 141 -3.77 -2.82 11.12
C THR A 141 -4.92 -2.57 10.13
N GLN A 142 -5.80 -1.59 10.39
CA GLN A 142 -6.85 -1.19 9.43
C GLN A 142 -6.28 -0.51 8.18
N GLY A 143 -5.22 0.29 8.29
CA GLY A 143 -4.52 0.87 7.13
C GLY A 143 -3.88 -0.20 6.25
N ILE A 144 -3.17 -1.15 6.87
CA ILE A 144 -2.54 -2.29 6.18
C ILE A 144 -3.62 -3.22 5.57
N ALA A 145 -4.74 -3.44 6.25
CA ALA A 145 -5.86 -4.22 5.74
C ALA A 145 -6.66 -3.51 4.63
N ARG A 146 -6.61 -2.17 4.54
CA ARG A 146 -7.13 -1.45 3.36
C ARG A 146 -6.22 -1.66 2.17
N ASP A 147 -4.90 -1.55 2.37
CA ASP A 147 -3.90 -1.83 1.33
C ASP A 147 -4.00 -3.27 0.80
N LEU A 148 -4.26 -4.23 1.69
CA LEU A 148 -4.52 -5.64 1.34
C LEU A 148 -5.88 -5.87 0.66
N ARG A 149 -6.91 -5.06 0.96
CA ARG A 149 -8.23 -5.14 0.31
C ARG A 149 -8.21 -4.65 -1.13
N TRP A 150 -7.43 -3.60 -1.42
CA TRP A 150 -7.16 -3.18 -2.80
C TRP A 150 -6.48 -4.29 -3.62
N THR A 151 -5.72 -5.17 -2.98
CA THR A 151 -5.03 -6.30 -3.64
C THR A 151 -5.99 -7.40 -4.13
N VAL A 152 -7.19 -7.52 -3.53
CA VAL A 152 -8.18 -8.56 -3.87
C VAL A 152 -9.26 -8.04 -4.83
N ALA A 153 -9.53 -6.74 -4.86
CA ALA A 153 -10.62 -6.15 -5.66
C ALA A 153 -10.38 -6.12 -7.19
N PHE A 154 -9.17 -6.45 -7.65
CA PHE A 154 -8.78 -6.45 -9.07
C PHE A 154 -8.18 -7.82 -9.48
N ARG A 155 -8.91 -8.90 -9.16
CA ARG A 155 -8.66 -10.25 -9.67
C ARG A 155 -9.87 -10.72 -10.47
#